data_AF-A0A6G2KUX5-F1
#
_entry.id   AF-A0A6G2KUX5-F1
#
_cell.length_a   1.000
_cell.length_b   1.000
_cell.length_c   1.000
_cell.angle_alpha   90.00
_cell.angle_beta   90.00
_cell.angle_gamma   90.00
#
_symmetry.space_group_name_H-M   'P 1'
#
loop_
_entity.id
_entity.type
_entity.pdbx_description
1 polymer ?
#
loop_
_entity_poly.entity_id
_entity_poly.type
_entity_poly.pdbx_seq_one_letter_code
_entity_poly.pdbx_strand_id
1 'polypeptide(L)'
;MKPKLTDKSIRYAIRQLEKGRGTKVVAEELCVTQRHIQRLWAEYCKTGTIHVQGHAGRPASPPPSEQEIITVLDVHSKNPEGVVRTAKRLRKEGHNISRNRTYHIMKSKGMVA
;
A
#
# COMPACT_ATOMS: atom_id res chain seq x y z
N MET A 1 13.20 22.74 -1.12
CA MET A 1 12.38 21.52 -1.27
C MET A 1 12.17 21.28 -2.77
N LYS A 2 12.59 20.14 -3.33
CA LYS A 2 12.39 19.87 -4.78
C LYS A 2 10.93 19.45 -5.00
N PRO A 3 10.21 20.04 -5.98
CA PRO A 3 8.83 19.65 -6.25
C PRO A 3 8.78 18.17 -6.64
N LYS A 4 7.83 17.44 -6.06
CA LYS A 4 7.52 16.08 -6.46
C LYS A 4 6.93 16.13 -7.87
N LEU A 5 7.49 15.37 -8.82
CA LEU A 5 6.91 15.29 -10.17
C LEU A 5 5.52 14.68 -10.10
N THR A 6 4.57 15.34 -10.75
CA THR A 6 3.23 14.79 -11.00
C THR A 6 3.26 13.92 -12.26
N ASP A 7 2.27 13.05 -12.43
CA ASP A 7 2.14 12.25 -13.66
C ASP A 7 2.08 13.11 -14.94
N LYS A 8 1.53 14.33 -14.85
CA LYS A 8 1.50 15.27 -15.97
C LYS A 8 2.90 15.75 -16.33
N SER A 9 3.71 16.08 -15.32
CA SER A 9 5.11 16.51 -15.49
C SER A 9 5.99 15.38 -16.02
N ILE A 10 5.80 14.14 -15.56
CA ILE A 10 6.51 12.96 -16.07
C ILE A 10 6.16 12.73 -17.56
N ARG A 11 4.87 12.75 -17.91
CA ARG A 11 4.42 12.62 -19.30
C ARG A 11 4.97 13.72 -20.20
N TYR A 12 5.00 14.95 -19.70
CA TYR A 12 5.65 16.07 -20.41
C TYR A 12 7.13 15.77 -20.66
N ALA A 13 7.88 15.39 -19.62
CA ALA A 13 9.31 15.11 -19.73
C ALA A 13 9.61 14.06 -20.81
N ILE A 14 8.92 12.92 -20.78
CA ILE A 14 9.09 11.83 -21.75
C ILE A 14 8.83 12.33 -23.18
N ARG A 15 7.72 13.04 -23.42
CA ARG A 15 7.40 13.59 -24.75
C ARG A 15 8.43 14.58 -25.27
N GLN A 16 9.06 15.35 -24.39
CA GLN A 16 10.12 16.29 -24.80
C GLN A 16 11.40 15.54 -25.20
N LEU A 17 11.72 14.44 -24.50
CA LEU A 17 12.87 13.59 -24.83
C LEU A 17 12.64 12.81 -26.13
N GLU A 18 11.42 12.34 -26.39
CA GLU A 18 11.05 11.73 -27.68
C GLU A 18 11.24 12.71 -28.85
N LYS A 19 11.04 14.00 -28.63
CA LYS A 19 11.32 15.08 -29.60
C LYS A 19 12.81 15.41 -29.73
N GLY A 20 13.69 14.69 -29.04
CA GLY A 20 15.14 14.88 -29.09
C GLY A 20 15.66 16.04 -28.22
N ARG A 21 14.85 16.60 -27.30
CA ARG A 21 15.34 17.65 -26.39
C ARG A 21 16.33 17.07 -25.38
N GLY A 22 17.30 17.88 -24.97
CA GLY A 22 18.32 17.49 -24.00
C GLY A 22 17.76 17.28 -22.59
N THR A 23 18.19 16.20 -21.92
CA THR A 23 17.77 15.86 -20.55
C THR A 23 18.03 16.95 -19.51
N LYS A 24 19.11 17.71 -19.67
CA LYS A 24 19.46 18.85 -18.80
C LYS A 24 18.41 19.96 -18.87
N VAL A 25 18.00 20.33 -20.08
CA VAL A 25 17.01 21.40 -20.33
C VAL A 25 15.67 21.04 -19.72
N VAL A 26 15.20 19.81 -19.94
CA VAL A 26 13.93 19.33 -19.38
C VAL A 26 13.96 19.26 -17.86
N ALA A 27 15.12 18.92 -17.27
CA ALA A 27 15.28 18.87 -15.82
C ALA A 27 15.25 20.26 -15.17
N GLU A 28 15.88 21.25 -15.80
CA GLU A 28 15.86 22.65 -15.37
C GLU A 28 14.44 23.23 -15.44
N GLU A 29 13.71 23.02 -16.55
CA GLU A 29 12.30 23.44 -16.70
C GLU A 29 11.40 22.89 -15.59
N LEU A 30 11.60 21.63 -15.22
CA LEU A 30 10.80 20.95 -14.21
C LEU A 30 11.35 21.10 -12.78
N CYS A 31 12.43 21.86 -12.58
CA CYS A 31 13.08 22.07 -11.29
C CYS A 31 13.48 20.75 -10.58
N VAL A 32 13.94 19.75 -11.34
CA VAL A 32 14.39 18.44 -10.83
C VAL A 32 15.82 18.14 -11.24
N THR A 33 16.40 17.05 -10.71
CA THR A 33 17.75 16.66 -11.12
C THR A 33 17.74 15.98 -12.48
N GLN A 34 18.78 16.23 -13.28
CA GLN A 34 18.98 15.54 -14.57
C GLN A 34 18.96 14.02 -14.41
N ARG A 35 19.58 13.49 -13.33
CA ARG A 35 19.57 12.06 -13.02
C ARG A 35 18.15 11.49 -12.88
N HIS A 36 17.21 12.26 -12.32
CA HIS A 36 15.84 11.82 -12.18
C HIS A 36 15.14 11.69 -13.54
N ILE A 37 15.31 12.67 -14.42
CA ILE A 37 14.80 12.63 -15.81
C ILE A 37 15.44 11.48 -16.60
N GLN A 38 16.75 11.26 -16.46
CA GLN A 38 17.45 10.13 -17.10
C GLN A 38 16.90 8.77 -16.65
N ARG A 39 16.59 8.61 -15.36
CA ARG A 39 15.97 7.38 -14.86
C ARG A 39 14.60 7.13 -15.47
N LEU A 40 13.74 8.16 -15.51
CA LEU A 40 12.41 8.07 -16.14
C LEU A 40 12.52 7.71 -17.62
N TRP A 41 13.47 8.33 -18.33
CA TRP A 41 13.72 8.03 -19.74
C TRP A 41 14.20 6.60 -19.96
N ALA A 42 15.19 6.14 -19.17
CA ALA A 42 15.71 4.78 -19.28
C ALA A 42 14.62 3.72 -18.99
N GLU A 43 13.75 3.98 -18.01
CA GLU A 43 12.61 3.11 -17.71
C GLU A 43 11.59 3.08 -18.86
N TYR A 44 11.27 4.24 -19.44
CA TYR A 44 10.39 4.33 -20.60
C TYR A 44 10.98 3.61 -21.81
N CYS A 45 12.26 3.82 -22.15
CA CYS A 45 12.92 3.10 -23.24
C CYS A 45 12.94 1.58 -23.03
N LYS A 46 13.05 1.13 -21.77
CA LYS A 46 13.07 -0.30 -21.43
C LYS A 46 11.68 -0.95 -21.50
N THR A 47 10.64 -0.24 -21.08
CA THR A 47 9.31 -0.83 -20.87
C THR A 47 8.26 -0.40 -21.89
N GLY A 48 8.50 0.70 -22.62
CA GLY A 48 7.50 1.39 -23.44
C GLY A 48 6.40 2.09 -22.64
N THR A 49 6.48 2.07 -21.30
CA THR A 49 5.42 2.58 -20.41
C THR A 49 5.91 3.79 -19.63
N ILE A 50 5.05 4.81 -19.51
CA ILE A 50 5.37 6.01 -18.73
C ILE A 50 5.19 5.66 -17.26
N HIS A 51 6.24 5.87 -16.46
CA HIS A 51 6.20 5.66 -15.02
C HIS A 51 5.04 6.43 -14.39
N VAL A 52 4.04 5.71 -13.88
CA VAL A 52 2.99 6.24 -13.01
C VAL A 52 3.40 5.85 -11.60
N GLN A 53 3.60 6.84 -10.74
CA GLN A 53 4.00 6.57 -9.38
C GLN A 53 2.84 5.88 -8.65
N GLY A 54 2.93 4.55 -8.50
CA GLY A 54 1.95 3.80 -7.72
C GLY A 54 1.83 4.36 -6.31
N HIS A 55 0.62 4.30 -5.73
CA HIS A 55 0.41 4.67 -4.34
C HIS A 55 1.34 3.83 -3.46
N ALA A 56 2.36 4.47 -2.88
CA ALA A 56 3.28 3.80 -1.97
C ALA A 56 2.49 3.39 -0.72
N GLY A 57 2.37 2.08 -0.50
CA GLY A 57 1.71 1.52 0.67
C GLY A 57 2.07 0.05 0.84
N ARG A 58 2.10 -0.42 2.10
CA ARG A 58 2.15 -1.86 2.36
C ARG A 58 0.88 -2.48 1.78
N PRO A 59 0.97 -3.58 1.00
CA PRO A 59 -0.21 -4.30 0.57
C PRO A 59 -1.14 -4.56 1.75
N ALA A 60 -2.45 -4.39 1.55
CA ALA A 60 -3.43 -4.67 2.58
C ALA A 60 -3.26 -6.12 3.07
N SER A 61 -3.42 -6.36 4.37
CA SER A 61 -3.49 -7.73 4.88
C SER A 61 -4.66 -8.45 4.20
N PRO A 62 -4.49 -9.74 3.84
CA PRO A 62 -5.58 -10.51 3.23
C PRO A 62 -6.79 -10.54 4.17
N PRO A 63 -8.02 -10.72 3.65
CA PRO A 63 -9.20 -10.85 4.50
C PRO A 63 -9.07 -12.04 5.48
N PRO A 64 -9.78 -12.01 6.62
CA PRO A 64 -9.86 -13.15 7.54
C PRO A 64 -10.37 -14.40 6.83
N SER A 65 -9.71 -15.53 7.06
CA SER A 65 -10.21 -16.82 6.56
C SER A 65 -11.49 -17.20 7.30
N GLU A 66 -12.33 -18.02 6.69
CA GLU A 66 -13.56 -18.51 7.34
C GLU A 66 -13.25 -19.22 8.66
N GLN A 67 -12.17 -20.01 8.69
CA GLN A 67 -11.72 -20.68 9.91
C GLN A 67 -11.33 -19.69 11.02
N GLU A 68 -10.62 -18.60 10.67
CA GLU A 68 -10.30 -17.53 11.63
C GLU A 68 -11.57 -16.90 12.20
N ILE A 69 -12.57 -16.63 11.34
CA ILE A 69 -13.85 -16.05 11.75
C ILE A 69 -14.58 -16.99 12.70
N ILE A 70 -14.77 -18.26 12.31
CA ILE A 70 -15.47 -19.27 13.11
C ILE A 70 -14.80 -19.42 14.49
N THR A 71 -13.47 -19.54 14.50
CA THR A 71 -12.71 -19.73 15.75
C THR A 71 -12.88 -18.52 16.67
N VAL A 72 -12.75 -17.29 16.16
CA VAL A 72 -12.94 -16.07 16.97
C VAL A 72 -14.35 -15.98 17.53
N LEU A 73 -15.37 -16.31 16.72
CA LEU A 73 -16.77 -16.26 17.13
C LEU A 73 -17.11 -17.34 18.16
N ASP A 74 -16.61 -18.57 17.99
CA ASP A 74 -16.81 -19.66 18.94
C ASP A 74 -16.21 -19.32 20.31
N VAL A 75 -14.95 -18.88 20.33
CA VAL A 75 -14.25 -18.49 21.56
C VAL A 75 -14.96 -17.33 22.28
N HIS A 76 -15.44 -16.35 21.53
CA HIS A 76 -16.21 -15.23 22.08
C HIS A 76 -17.60 -15.67 22.57
N SER A 77 -18.29 -16.57 21.86
CA SER A 77 -19.62 -17.05 22.27
C SER A 77 -19.59 -17.81 23.59
N LYS A 78 -18.53 -18.61 23.82
CA LYS A 78 -18.28 -19.33 25.07
C LYS A 78 -17.90 -18.39 26.22
N ASN A 79 -17.32 -17.23 25.91
CA ASN A 79 -16.85 -16.25 26.88
C ASN A 79 -17.07 -14.83 26.32
N PRO A 80 -18.26 -14.24 26.53
CA PRO A 80 -18.62 -12.92 25.99
C PRO A 80 -17.79 -11.80 26.64
N GLU A 81 -16.54 -11.67 26.21
CA GLU A 81 -15.55 -10.73 26.72
C GLU A 81 -15.10 -9.75 25.64
N GLY A 82 -14.50 -8.64 26.06
CA GLY A 82 -13.92 -7.67 25.14
C GLY A 82 -12.73 -8.25 24.34
N VAL A 83 -12.45 -7.65 23.18
CA VAL A 83 -11.44 -8.07 22.19
C VAL A 83 -10.10 -8.49 22.80
N VAL A 84 -9.61 -7.74 23.79
CA VAL A 84 -8.31 -8.03 24.43
C VAL A 84 -8.31 -9.40 25.11
N ARG A 85 -9.41 -9.75 25.80
CA ARG A 85 -9.53 -11.03 26.48
C ARG A 85 -9.77 -12.18 25.51
N THR A 86 -10.61 -11.97 24.48
CA THR A 86 -10.81 -12.92 23.39
C THR A 86 -9.49 -13.25 22.69
N ALA A 87 -8.67 -12.25 22.35
CA ALA A 87 -7.37 -12.45 21.73
C ALA A 87 -6.37 -13.17 22.66
N LYS A 88 -6.38 -12.88 23.97
CA LYS A 88 -5.57 -13.61 24.94
C LYS A 88 -5.96 -15.09 25.03
N ARG A 89 -7.26 -15.38 24.97
CA ARG A 89 -7.81 -16.74 25.01
C ARG A 89 -7.45 -17.52 23.76
N LEU A 90 -7.65 -16.93 22.57
CA LEU A 90 -7.22 -17.50 21.30
C LEU A 90 -5.74 -17.89 21.32
N ARG A 91 -4.88 -17.01 21.83
CA ARG A 91 -3.45 -17.30 21.99
C ARG A 91 -3.18 -18.46 22.97
N LYS A 92 -3.93 -18.52 24.07
CA LYS A 92 -3.82 -19.60 25.07
C LYS A 92 -4.26 -20.95 24.49
N GLU A 93 -5.23 -20.95 23.60
CA GLU A 93 -5.75 -22.12 22.87
C GLU A 93 -4.88 -22.50 21.65
N GLY A 94 -3.78 -21.78 21.41
CA GLY A 94 -2.83 -22.09 20.34
C GLY A 94 -3.16 -21.48 18.98
N HIS A 95 -4.20 -20.64 18.90
CA HIS A 95 -4.56 -19.94 17.67
C HIS A 95 -3.65 -18.72 17.44
N ASN A 96 -2.98 -18.68 16.29
CA ASN A 96 -2.11 -17.56 15.90
C ASN A 96 -2.92 -16.40 15.27
N ILE A 97 -3.92 -15.89 15.99
CA ILE A 97 -4.77 -14.77 15.54
C ILE A 97 -4.39 -13.52 16.33
N SER A 98 -3.90 -12.49 15.63
CA SER A 98 -3.48 -11.24 16.27
C SER A 98 -4.66 -10.47 16.88
N ARG A 99 -4.41 -9.69 17.93
CA ARG A 99 -5.43 -8.81 18.53
C ARG A 99 -6.13 -7.91 17.51
N ASN A 100 -5.37 -7.36 16.55
CA ASN A 100 -5.93 -6.48 15.53
C ASN A 100 -6.85 -7.26 14.57
N ARG A 101 -6.47 -8.50 14.25
CA ARG A 101 -7.30 -9.43 13.47
C ARG A 101 -8.59 -9.75 14.20
N THR A 102 -8.52 -10.07 15.49
CA THR A 102 -9.68 -10.29 16.36
C THR A 102 -10.59 -9.06 16.41
N TYR A 103 -10.04 -7.86 16.56
CA TYR A 103 -10.80 -6.61 16.53
C TYR A 103 -11.61 -6.46 15.24
N HIS A 104 -10.97 -6.59 14.08
CA HIS A 104 -11.65 -6.43 12.80
C HIS A 104 -12.73 -7.50 12.55
N ILE A 105 -12.51 -8.74 12.99
CA ILE A 105 -13.51 -9.81 12.90
C ILE A 105 -14.71 -9.49 13.81
N MET A 106 -14.47 -9.11 15.06
CA MET A 106 -15.56 -8.79 16.01
C MET A 106 -16.32 -7.54 15.58
N LYS A 107 -15.62 -6.51 15.07
CA LYS A 107 -16.22 -5.28 14.54
C LYS A 107 -17.10 -5.54 13.31
N SER A 108 -16.62 -6.35 12.36
CA SER A 108 -17.41 -6.67 11.16
C SER A 108 -18.69 -7.44 11.46
N LYS A 109 -18.79 -8.04 12.66
CA LYS A 109 -19.96 -8.74 13.18
C LYS A 109 -20.78 -7.92 14.18
N GLY A 110 -20.46 -6.63 14.37
CA GLY A 110 -21.22 -5.73 15.24
C GLY A 110 -21.04 -5.97 16.74
N MET A 111 -20.02 -6.72 17.15
CA MET A 111 -19.77 -7.07 18.56
C MET A 111 -18.99 -5.99 19.31
N VAL A 112 -18.39 -5.04 18.58
CA VAL A 112 -17.50 -4.00 19.10
C VAL A 112 -17.69 -2.75 18.25
N ALA A 113 -17.71 -1.57 18.90
CA ALA A 113 -17.77 -0.26 18.24
C ALA A 113 -16.40 0.15 17.62
#